data_AF-A0A7V5SQ52-F1
#
_entry.id   AF-A0A7V5SQ52-F1
#
_cell.length_a   1.000
_cell.length_b   1.000
_cell.length_c   1.000
_cell.angle_alpha   90.00
_cell.angle_beta   90.00
_cell.angle_gamma   90.00
#
_symmetry.space_group_name_H-M   'P 1'
#
loop_
_entity.id
_entity.type
_entity.pdbx_description
1 polymer ?
#
loop_
_entity_poly.entity_id
_entity_poly.type
_entity_poly.pdbx_seq_one_letter_code
_entity_poly.pdbx_strand_id
1 'polypeptide(L)'
;MRDISRVIETDASLTLKLLRVANSPLYAIRSEVNTVHQAIINLGLNRLTNIVLGVSIFSKFLLASQQVSPKVIERFWFHSSCTGMVAKSLSIKLNRFFKEYEFIGGLLHEIGKLAMIQFDGPKYMEVIKLIENEHYDDITAEKKIFEISHCEVGEAIAKLWKLPKEMSDVIGFHHTPSQSEKFTDLVATVRLADLLTELWDAGFYEGLSMAELSETDAWKILLNHTPELDAMDLEAFTFELEQDFKNSTLFLSLISS
;
A
#
# COMPACT_ATOMS: atom_id res chain seq x y z
N MET A 1 16.81 -20.44 -6.43
CA MET A 1 17.22 -19.80 -5.16
C MET A 1 18.50 -18.99 -5.32
N ARG A 2 19.57 -19.54 -5.91
CA ARG A 2 20.83 -18.81 -6.18
C ARG A 2 20.68 -17.63 -7.15
N ASP A 3 19.77 -17.71 -8.11
CA ASP A 3 19.66 -16.67 -9.15
C ASP A 3 19.03 -15.37 -8.65
N ILE A 4 17.93 -15.44 -7.87
CA ILE A 4 17.31 -14.25 -7.26
C ILE A 4 18.23 -13.59 -6.23
N SER A 5 18.89 -14.38 -5.36
CA SER A 5 19.84 -13.83 -4.39
C SER A 5 20.97 -13.09 -5.10
N ARG A 6 21.55 -13.67 -6.17
CA ARG A 6 22.59 -13.01 -6.96
C ARG A 6 22.09 -11.75 -7.66
N VAL A 7 20.88 -11.74 -8.20
CA VAL A 7 20.31 -10.55 -8.86
C VAL A 7 20.08 -9.43 -7.85
N ILE A 8 19.57 -9.73 -6.65
CA ILE A 8 19.42 -8.74 -5.58
C ILE A 8 20.79 -8.23 -5.14
N GLU A 9 21.74 -9.14 -4.89
CA GLU A 9 23.10 -8.82 -4.43
C GLU A 9 23.90 -8.01 -5.46
N THR A 10 23.57 -8.08 -6.76
CA THR A 10 24.21 -7.23 -7.78
C THR A 10 23.77 -5.77 -7.72
N ASP A 11 22.65 -5.46 -7.06
CA ASP A 11 22.19 -4.09 -6.83
C ASP A 11 22.37 -3.74 -5.34
N ALA A 12 23.43 -2.98 -5.05
CA ALA A 12 23.76 -2.57 -3.69
C ALA A 12 22.66 -1.72 -3.03
N SER A 13 21.97 -0.87 -3.80
CA SER A 13 20.88 -0.04 -3.29
C SER A 13 19.68 -0.91 -2.89
N LEU A 14 19.28 -1.81 -3.79
CA LEU A 14 18.18 -2.74 -3.55
C LEU A 14 18.48 -3.69 -2.39
N THR A 15 19.72 -4.18 -2.28
CA THR A 15 20.18 -5.01 -1.16
C THR A 15 20.07 -4.27 0.17
N LEU A 16 20.57 -3.03 0.25
CA LEU A 16 20.49 -2.22 1.48
C LEU A 16 19.04 -1.96 1.89
N LYS A 17 18.18 -1.58 0.94
CA LYS A 17 16.75 -1.37 1.22
C LYS A 17 16.09 -2.64 1.73
N LEU A 18 16.35 -3.78 1.08
CA LEU A 18 15.85 -5.08 1.52
C LEU A 18 16.28 -5.43 2.94
N LEU A 19 17.55 -5.22 3.28
CA LEU A 19 18.05 -5.51 4.63
C LEU A 19 17.41 -4.59 5.67
N ARG A 20 17.18 -3.31 5.34
CA ARG A 20 16.48 -2.37 6.22
C ARG A 20 15.01 -2.74 6.42
N VAL A 21 14.32 -3.14 5.35
CA VAL A 21 12.94 -3.64 5.45
C VAL A 21 12.91 -4.91 6.30
N ALA A 22 13.79 -5.87 6.07
CA ALA A 22 13.86 -7.11 6.84
C ALA A 22 14.12 -6.85 8.34
N ASN A 23 14.98 -5.88 8.68
CA ASN A 23 15.25 -5.51 10.08
C ASN A 23 14.22 -4.55 10.68
N SER A 24 13.18 -4.13 9.94
CA SER A 24 12.18 -3.23 10.49
C SER A 24 11.38 -3.91 11.61
N PRO A 25 10.86 -3.14 12.60
CA PRO A 25 10.06 -3.67 13.70
C PRO A 25 8.89 -4.57 13.24
N LEU A 26 8.41 -4.34 12.01
CA LEU A 26 7.33 -5.08 11.35
C LEU A 26 7.55 -6.61 11.29
N TYR A 27 8.80 -7.06 11.16
CA TYR A 27 9.12 -8.49 10.99
C TYR A 27 9.58 -9.16 12.29
N ALA A 28 9.67 -8.41 13.40
CA ALA A 28 9.98 -8.92 14.74
C ALA A 28 11.12 -9.96 14.78
N ILE A 29 12.20 -9.73 14.02
CA ILE A 29 13.29 -10.71 13.87
C ILE A 29 14.14 -10.75 15.14
N ARG A 30 14.44 -11.97 15.61
CA ARG A 30 15.21 -12.21 16.86
C ARG A 30 16.71 -11.89 16.76
N SER A 31 17.24 -11.81 15.54
CA SER A 31 18.65 -11.53 15.27
C SER A 31 18.78 -10.66 14.03
N GLU A 32 19.69 -9.68 14.08
CA GLU A 32 19.95 -8.76 12.97
C GLU A 32 20.28 -9.49 11.66
N VAL A 33 19.59 -9.09 10.59
CA VAL A 33 19.74 -9.63 9.23
C VAL A 33 20.76 -8.79 8.48
N ASN A 34 21.94 -9.37 8.21
CA ASN A 34 23.08 -8.70 7.59
C ASN A 34 23.32 -9.14 6.14
N THR A 35 22.62 -10.17 5.67
CA THR A 35 22.79 -10.72 4.31
C THR A 35 21.45 -11.08 3.68
N VAL A 36 21.38 -11.04 2.34
CA VAL A 36 20.19 -11.50 1.59
C VAL A 36 19.87 -12.95 1.95
N HIS A 37 20.89 -13.79 2.14
CA HIS A 37 20.70 -15.18 2.57
C HIS A 37 20.01 -15.29 3.94
N GLN A 38 20.43 -14.50 4.93
CA GLN A 38 19.76 -14.43 6.23
C GLN A 38 18.32 -13.91 6.10
N ALA A 39 18.07 -12.95 5.19
CA ALA A 39 16.72 -12.47 4.92
C ALA A 39 15.84 -13.58 4.33
N ILE A 40 16.37 -14.40 3.41
CA ILE A 40 15.67 -15.59 2.86
C ILE A 40 15.35 -16.59 3.97
N ILE A 41 16.28 -16.85 4.89
CA ILE A 41 16.05 -17.80 6.00
C ILE A 41 14.96 -17.30 6.94
N ASN A 42 14.97 -16.03 7.31
CA ASN A 42 14.02 -15.48 8.28
C ASN A 42 12.63 -15.22 7.67
N LEU A 43 12.58 -14.66 6.46
CA LEU A 43 11.33 -14.24 5.83
C LEU A 43 10.75 -15.29 4.87
N GLY A 44 11.59 -16.15 4.31
CA GLY A 44 11.23 -17.04 3.21
C GLY A 44 11.36 -16.36 1.84
N LEU A 45 11.68 -17.17 0.83
CA LEU A 45 12.01 -16.69 -0.52
C LEU A 45 10.87 -15.92 -1.20
N ASN A 46 9.62 -16.40 -1.05
CA ASN A 46 8.47 -15.77 -1.71
C ASN A 46 8.19 -14.38 -1.14
N ARG A 47 8.21 -14.25 0.19
CA ARG A 47 8.01 -12.98 0.90
C ARG A 47 9.10 -11.99 0.51
N LEU A 48 10.35 -12.44 0.49
CA LEU A 48 11.48 -11.62 0.07
C LEU A 48 11.35 -11.14 -1.39
N THR A 49 11.00 -12.04 -2.30
CA THR A 49 10.84 -11.70 -3.73
C THR A 49 9.77 -10.63 -3.92
N ASN A 50 8.65 -10.78 -3.22
CA ASN A 50 7.56 -9.80 -3.27
C ASN A 50 8.04 -8.43 -2.73
N ILE A 51 8.71 -8.39 -1.57
CA ILE A 51 9.24 -7.14 -0.99
C ILE A 51 10.17 -6.43 -1.99
N VAL A 52 11.08 -7.19 -2.62
CA VAL A 52 12.02 -6.66 -3.62
C VAL A 52 11.29 -6.03 -4.80
N LEU A 53 10.27 -6.71 -5.33
CA LEU A 53 9.47 -6.21 -6.44
C LEU A 53 8.77 -4.89 -6.06
N GLY A 54 8.10 -4.88 -4.90
CA GLY A 54 7.40 -3.69 -4.40
C GLY A 54 8.32 -2.50 -4.21
N VAL A 55 9.42 -2.70 -3.49
CA VAL A 55 10.42 -1.64 -3.21
C VAL A 55 11.09 -1.15 -4.49
N SER A 56 11.33 -2.03 -5.47
CA SER A 56 11.91 -1.66 -6.76
C SER A 56 10.97 -0.75 -7.56
N ILE A 57 9.68 -1.10 -7.61
CA ILE A 57 8.65 -0.30 -8.28
C ILE A 57 8.53 1.06 -7.60
N PHE A 58 8.38 1.05 -6.27
CA PHE A 58 8.28 2.25 -5.44
C PHE A 58 9.46 3.18 -5.68
N SER A 59 10.69 2.65 -5.64
CA SER A 59 11.92 3.43 -5.84
C SER A 59 12.01 4.03 -7.25
N LYS A 60 11.57 3.31 -8.29
CA LYS A 60 11.59 3.83 -9.67
C LYS A 60 10.62 4.99 -9.85
N PHE A 61 9.41 4.89 -9.31
CA PHE A 61 8.43 5.97 -9.36
C PHE A 61 8.91 7.21 -8.58
N LEU A 62 9.55 7.03 -7.42
CA LEU A 62 10.15 8.11 -6.66
C LEU A 62 11.17 8.89 -7.51
N LEU A 63 12.07 8.19 -8.21
CA LEU A 63 13.08 8.81 -9.08
C LEU A 63 12.48 9.53 -10.29
N ALA A 64 11.38 9.01 -10.84
CA ALA A 64 10.69 9.61 -11.98
C ALA A 64 9.86 10.87 -11.61
N SER A 65 9.60 11.09 -10.32
CA SER A 65 8.72 12.16 -9.83
C SER A 65 9.41 13.51 -9.61
N GLN A 66 10.62 13.73 -10.11
CA GLN A 66 11.40 14.96 -9.84
C GLN A 66 10.76 16.26 -10.34
N GLN A 67 9.83 16.18 -11.29
CA GLN A 67 9.10 17.33 -11.83
C GLN A 67 7.81 17.63 -11.05
N VAL A 68 7.42 16.75 -10.13
CA VAL A 68 6.25 16.93 -9.25
C VAL A 68 6.67 17.70 -8.00
N SER A 69 5.75 18.47 -7.42
CA SER A 69 6.00 19.17 -6.16
C SER A 69 6.52 18.21 -5.07
N PRO A 70 7.65 18.50 -4.40
CA PRO A 70 8.19 17.65 -3.34
C PRO A 70 7.17 17.34 -2.24
N LYS A 71 6.30 18.30 -1.91
CA LYS A 71 5.25 18.13 -0.89
C LYS A 71 4.21 17.08 -1.29
N VAL A 72 3.82 17.06 -2.57
CA VAL A 72 2.85 16.07 -3.09
C VAL A 72 3.45 14.68 -3.05
N ILE A 73 4.71 14.58 -3.46
CA ILE A 73 5.47 13.32 -3.46
C ILE A 73 5.68 12.80 -2.04
N GLU A 74 6.11 13.65 -1.10
CA GLU A 74 6.25 13.29 0.32
C GLU A 74 4.93 12.78 0.92
N ARG A 75 3.81 13.48 0.65
CA ARG A 75 2.48 13.09 1.13
C ARG A 75 2.04 11.74 0.56
N PHE A 76 2.22 11.52 -0.75
CA PHE A 76 1.90 10.25 -1.41
C PHE A 76 2.65 9.09 -0.77
N TRP A 77 3.96 9.26 -0.56
CA TRP A 77 4.79 8.19 0.00
C TRP A 77 4.53 7.94 1.47
N PHE A 78 4.21 8.99 2.22
CA PHE A 78 3.78 8.85 3.60
C PHE A 78 2.50 8.02 3.67
N HIS A 79 1.46 8.40 2.92
CA HIS A 79 0.20 7.64 2.82
C HIS A 79 0.46 6.17 2.44
N SER A 80 1.10 5.91 1.29
CA SER A 80 1.36 4.55 0.81
C SER A 80 2.16 3.70 1.81
N SER A 81 3.14 4.29 2.50
CA SER A 81 3.93 3.59 3.52
C SER A 81 3.11 3.22 4.75
N CYS A 82 2.29 4.17 5.22
CA CYS A 82 1.33 3.94 6.29
C CYS A 82 0.39 2.80 5.91
N THR A 83 -0.23 2.85 4.73
CA THR A 83 -1.20 1.87 4.27
C THR A 83 -0.59 0.47 4.19
N GLY A 84 0.62 0.35 3.64
CA GLY A 84 1.33 -0.94 3.61
C GLY A 84 1.56 -1.53 5.01
N MET A 85 2.05 -0.71 5.95
CA MET A 85 2.32 -1.17 7.31
C MET A 85 1.05 -1.54 8.08
N VAL A 86 0.00 -0.72 7.96
CA VAL A 86 -1.28 -0.97 8.61
C VAL A 86 -1.92 -2.22 8.01
N ALA A 87 -1.89 -2.41 6.68
CA ALA A 87 -2.38 -3.63 6.03
C ALA A 87 -1.64 -4.87 6.53
N LYS A 88 -0.33 -4.76 6.75
CA LYS A 88 0.45 -5.85 7.33
C LYS A 88 0.05 -6.17 8.77
N SER A 89 -0.02 -5.16 9.64
CA SER A 89 -0.41 -5.36 11.04
C SER A 89 -1.84 -5.91 11.14
N LEU A 90 -2.76 -5.36 10.34
CA LEU A 90 -4.13 -5.84 10.18
C LEU A 90 -4.14 -7.33 9.81
N SER A 91 -3.39 -7.73 8.78
CA SER A 91 -3.31 -9.14 8.35
C SER A 91 -2.84 -10.09 9.48
N ILE A 92 -1.87 -9.65 10.30
CA ILE A 92 -1.36 -10.42 11.44
C ILE A 92 -2.43 -10.57 12.52
N LYS A 93 -3.11 -9.48 12.88
CA LYS A 93 -4.16 -9.49 13.89
C LYS A 93 -5.37 -10.34 13.47
N LEU A 94 -5.70 -10.34 12.17
CA LEU A 94 -6.74 -11.18 11.60
C LEU A 94 -6.31 -12.63 11.37
N ASN A 95 -5.05 -12.97 11.64
CA ASN A 95 -4.47 -14.28 11.33
C ASN A 95 -4.66 -14.67 9.85
N ARG A 96 -4.52 -13.70 8.94
CA ARG A 96 -4.64 -13.84 7.49
C ARG A 96 -3.33 -13.45 6.84
N PHE A 97 -2.68 -14.38 6.16
CA PHE A 97 -1.36 -14.14 5.57
C PHE A 97 -1.41 -14.22 4.05
N PHE A 98 -1.09 -13.11 3.38
CA PHE A 98 -1.17 -13.00 1.92
C PHE A 98 0.21 -12.93 1.26
N LYS A 99 1.22 -13.58 1.85
CA LYS A 99 2.58 -13.67 1.30
C LYS A 99 3.22 -12.29 1.01
N GLU A 100 2.95 -11.29 1.85
CA GLU A 100 3.36 -9.88 1.70
C GLU A 100 2.57 -9.07 0.67
N TYR A 101 1.60 -9.65 -0.04
CA TYR A 101 0.76 -8.86 -0.94
C TYR A 101 -0.09 -7.82 -0.18
N GLU A 102 -0.39 -8.03 1.10
CA GLU A 102 -1.03 -7.02 1.94
C GLU A 102 -0.15 -5.77 2.09
N PHE A 103 1.13 -5.98 2.35
CA PHE A 103 2.09 -4.91 2.60
C PHE A 103 2.44 -4.16 1.31
N ILE A 104 2.76 -4.91 0.25
CA ILE A 104 3.11 -4.32 -1.05
C ILE A 104 1.88 -3.76 -1.74
N GLY A 105 0.73 -4.38 -1.52
CA GLY A 105 -0.58 -3.88 -1.89
C GLY A 105 -0.80 -2.47 -1.36
N GLY A 106 -0.67 -2.27 -0.05
CA GLY A 106 -0.77 -0.94 0.54
C GLY A 106 0.31 0.03 0.05
N LEU A 107 1.53 -0.43 -0.23
CA LEU A 107 2.57 0.44 -0.81
C LEU A 107 2.28 0.91 -2.25
N LEU A 108 1.50 0.14 -3.02
CA LEU A 108 1.33 0.34 -4.46
C LEU A 108 -0.13 0.59 -4.88
N HIS A 109 -1.11 0.54 -3.99
CA HIS A 109 -2.51 0.62 -4.38
C HIS A 109 -2.85 1.89 -5.19
N GLU A 110 -2.22 3.03 -4.84
CA GLU A 110 -2.44 4.30 -5.53
C GLU A 110 -1.43 4.64 -6.64
N ILE A 111 -0.66 3.69 -7.20
CA ILE A 111 0.32 4.07 -8.26
C ILE A 111 -0.33 4.77 -9.44
N GLY A 112 -1.62 4.52 -9.69
CA GLY A 112 -2.40 5.19 -10.71
C GLY A 112 -2.46 6.71 -10.50
N LYS A 113 -2.65 7.18 -9.27
CA LYS A 113 -2.67 8.62 -8.95
C LYS A 113 -1.33 9.25 -9.28
N LEU A 114 -0.23 8.60 -8.86
CA LEU A 114 1.11 9.07 -9.15
C LEU A 114 1.41 9.10 -10.66
N ALA A 115 0.98 8.08 -11.40
CA ALA A 115 1.11 8.06 -12.85
C ALA A 115 0.32 9.19 -13.53
N MET A 116 -0.91 9.47 -13.06
CA MET A 116 -1.73 10.58 -13.55
C MET A 116 -1.10 11.95 -13.26
N ILE A 117 -0.55 12.13 -12.06
CA ILE A 117 0.18 13.36 -11.66
C ILE A 117 1.44 13.56 -12.51
N GLN A 118 2.19 12.50 -12.80
CA GLN A 118 3.37 12.58 -13.67
C GLN A 118 3.00 12.83 -15.13
N PHE A 119 1.86 12.32 -15.57
CA PHE A 119 1.37 12.51 -16.93
C PHE A 119 0.92 13.96 -17.18
N ASP A 120 0.09 14.51 -16.29
CA ASP A 120 -0.39 15.90 -16.39
C ASP A 120 -0.70 16.48 -15.01
N GLY A 121 0.36 16.91 -14.31
CA GLY A 121 0.28 17.49 -12.97
C GLY A 121 -0.65 18.71 -12.87
N PRO A 122 -0.56 19.71 -13.78
CA PRO A 122 -1.49 20.84 -13.79
C PRO A 122 -2.96 20.41 -13.88
N LYS A 123 -3.29 19.43 -14.74
CA LYS A 123 -4.64 18.89 -14.85
C LYS A 123 -5.05 18.11 -13.59
N TYR A 124 -4.14 17.37 -12.96
CA TYR A 124 -4.44 16.70 -11.70
C TYR A 124 -4.70 17.67 -10.53
N MET A 125 -4.14 18.89 -10.58
CA MET A 125 -4.52 19.92 -9.60
C MET A 125 -6.00 20.33 -9.70
N GLU A 126 -6.66 20.11 -10.84
CA GLU A 126 -8.11 20.31 -10.97
C GLU A 126 -8.89 19.22 -10.24
N VAL A 127 -8.41 17.97 -10.27
CA VAL A 127 -8.96 16.86 -9.45
C VAL A 127 -8.87 17.22 -7.98
N ILE A 128 -7.70 17.64 -7.49
CA ILE A 128 -7.51 18.03 -6.09
C ILE A 128 -8.47 19.16 -5.69
N LYS A 129 -8.70 20.14 -6.57
CA LYS A 129 -9.66 21.23 -6.29
C LYS A 129 -11.10 20.74 -6.16
N LEU A 130 -11.52 19.77 -6.96
CA LEU A 130 -12.86 19.16 -6.83
C LEU A 130 -13.01 18.46 -5.48
N ILE A 131 -11.97 17.78 -5.03
CA ILE A 131 -11.95 17.06 -3.75
C ILE A 131 -12.00 18.05 -2.58
N GLU A 132 -11.09 19.03 -2.56
CA GLU A 132 -10.95 19.96 -1.44
C GLU A 132 -12.09 21.00 -1.36
N ASN A 133 -12.59 21.49 -2.49
CA ASN A 133 -13.54 22.61 -2.52
C ASN A 133 -14.98 22.19 -2.80
N GLU A 134 -15.19 21.06 -3.49
CA GLU A 134 -16.51 20.59 -3.88
C GLU A 134 -16.88 19.23 -3.23
N HIS A 135 -16.02 18.68 -2.36
CA HIS A 135 -16.25 17.46 -1.58
C HIS A 135 -16.58 16.22 -2.42
N TYR A 136 -15.99 16.10 -3.60
CA TYR A 136 -16.01 14.84 -4.36
C TYR A 136 -15.04 13.83 -3.75
N ASP A 137 -15.38 12.54 -3.86
CA ASP A 137 -14.39 11.47 -3.73
C ASP A 137 -13.42 11.49 -4.94
N ASP A 138 -12.24 10.94 -4.73
CA ASP A 138 -11.18 10.86 -5.75
C ASP A 138 -11.61 10.19 -7.05
N ILE A 139 -12.26 9.04 -7.00
CA ILE A 139 -12.73 8.31 -8.19
C ILE A 139 -13.66 9.20 -9.02
N THR A 140 -14.62 9.86 -8.39
CA THR A 140 -15.55 10.75 -9.09
C THR A 140 -14.85 11.99 -9.64
N ALA A 141 -13.95 12.61 -8.87
CA ALA A 141 -13.20 13.79 -9.30
C ALA A 141 -12.28 13.47 -10.49
N GLU A 142 -11.56 12.35 -10.43
CA GLU A 142 -10.70 11.86 -11.51
C GLU A 142 -11.49 11.58 -12.78
N LYS A 143 -12.61 10.86 -12.68
CA LYS A 143 -13.47 10.58 -13.85
C LYS A 143 -14.05 11.85 -14.47
N LYS A 144 -14.31 12.88 -13.67
CA LYS A 144 -14.81 14.17 -14.19
C LYS A 144 -13.75 14.94 -15.00
N ILE A 145 -12.47 14.81 -14.66
CA ILE A 145 -11.36 15.55 -15.29
C ILE A 145 -10.64 14.72 -16.37
N PHE A 146 -10.43 13.44 -16.11
CA PHE A 146 -9.65 12.51 -16.94
C PHE A 146 -10.48 11.45 -17.65
N GLU A 147 -11.78 11.32 -17.33
CA GLU A 147 -12.67 10.26 -17.87
C GLU A 147 -12.26 8.83 -17.49
N ILE A 148 -11.30 8.68 -16.58
CA ILE A 148 -10.75 7.42 -16.07
C ILE A 148 -10.30 7.62 -14.63
N SER A 149 -10.40 6.60 -13.78
CA SER A 149 -9.89 6.66 -12.40
C SER A 149 -8.47 6.11 -12.26
N HIS A 150 -7.82 6.43 -11.14
CA HIS A 150 -6.52 5.90 -10.78
C HIS A 150 -6.53 4.37 -10.62
N CYS A 151 -7.65 3.78 -10.18
CA CYS A 151 -7.81 2.33 -10.13
C CYS A 151 -7.66 1.70 -11.52
N GLU A 152 -8.31 2.28 -12.54
CA GLU A 152 -8.27 1.81 -13.92
C GLU A 152 -6.87 2.01 -14.54
N VAL A 153 -6.25 3.17 -14.29
CA VAL A 153 -4.87 3.46 -14.72
C VAL A 153 -3.87 2.51 -14.05
N GLY A 154 -3.98 2.33 -12.73
CA GLY A 154 -3.11 1.48 -11.93
C GLY A 154 -3.22 0.01 -12.35
N GLU A 155 -4.44 -0.50 -12.58
CA GLU A 155 -4.66 -1.86 -13.06
C GLU A 155 -4.03 -2.06 -14.46
N ALA A 156 -4.15 -1.07 -15.35
CA ALA A 156 -3.51 -1.11 -16.67
C ALA A 156 -1.97 -1.17 -16.56
N ILE A 157 -1.38 -0.40 -15.64
CA ILE A 157 0.07 -0.44 -15.37
C ILE A 157 0.46 -1.82 -14.81
N ALA A 158 -0.29 -2.36 -13.84
CA ALA A 158 -0.03 -3.66 -13.25
C ALA A 158 -0.05 -4.78 -14.31
N LYS A 159 -1.03 -4.74 -15.23
CA LYS A 159 -1.13 -5.65 -16.37
C LYS A 159 0.04 -5.49 -17.34
N LEU A 160 0.41 -4.26 -17.69
CA LEU A 160 1.53 -3.97 -18.59
C LEU A 160 2.85 -4.51 -18.03
N TRP A 161 3.05 -4.37 -16.72
CA TRP A 161 4.24 -4.84 -16.02
C TRP A 161 4.19 -6.33 -15.64
N LYS A 162 3.10 -7.02 -15.99
CA LYS A 162 2.88 -8.43 -15.70
C LYS A 162 3.02 -8.75 -14.21
N LEU A 163 2.51 -7.85 -13.37
CA LEU A 163 2.46 -8.08 -11.93
C LEU A 163 1.55 -9.28 -11.62
N PRO A 164 1.76 -9.96 -10.47
CA PRO A 164 0.87 -11.02 -10.01
C PRO A 164 -0.58 -10.54 -9.94
N LYS A 165 -1.53 -11.46 -10.13
CA LYS A 165 -2.96 -11.12 -10.17
C LYS A 165 -3.43 -10.53 -8.85
N GLU A 166 -2.88 -10.99 -7.73
CA GLU A 166 -3.08 -10.44 -6.39
C GLU A 166 -2.79 -8.93 -6.35
N MET A 167 -1.67 -8.50 -6.94
CA MET A 167 -1.31 -7.08 -7.01
C MET A 167 -2.20 -6.30 -7.98
N SER A 168 -2.51 -6.88 -9.14
CA SER A 168 -3.42 -6.25 -10.10
C SER A 168 -4.80 -6.01 -9.48
N ASP A 169 -5.33 -6.95 -8.70
CA ASP A 169 -6.63 -6.83 -8.05
C ASP A 169 -6.61 -5.82 -6.91
N VAL A 170 -5.55 -5.79 -6.10
CA VAL A 170 -5.40 -4.74 -5.06
C VAL A 170 -5.39 -3.36 -5.70
N ILE A 171 -4.56 -3.15 -6.72
CA ILE A 171 -4.43 -1.85 -7.37
C ILE A 171 -5.73 -1.46 -8.09
N GLY A 172 -6.38 -2.40 -8.77
CA GLY A 172 -7.57 -2.12 -9.58
C GLY A 172 -8.88 -2.05 -8.80
N PHE A 173 -8.99 -2.72 -7.64
CA PHE A 173 -10.26 -2.91 -6.93
C PHE A 173 -10.23 -2.50 -5.46
N HIS A 174 -9.20 -1.79 -4.97
CA HIS A 174 -9.18 -1.38 -3.56
C HIS A 174 -10.39 -0.51 -3.17
N HIS A 175 -10.89 0.38 -4.03
CA HIS A 175 -12.15 1.10 -3.75
C HIS A 175 -13.41 0.22 -3.86
N THR A 176 -13.33 -0.94 -4.52
CA THR A 176 -14.45 -1.86 -4.76
C THR A 176 -14.06 -3.32 -4.49
N PRO A 177 -13.70 -3.70 -3.23
CA PRO A 177 -13.11 -5.01 -2.97
C PRO A 177 -13.97 -6.20 -3.42
N SER A 178 -15.29 -6.02 -3.43
CA SER A 178 -16.29 -6.98 -3.90
C SER A 178 -16.15 -7.37 -5.39
N GLN A 179 -15.45 -6.58 -6.20
CA GLN A 179 -15.19 -6.88 -7.61
C GLN A 179 -14.01 -7.86 -7.82
N SER A 180 -13.16 -8.09 -6.81
CA SER A 180 -12.16 -9.16 -6.88
C SER A 180 -12.82 -10.51 -6.67
N GLU A 181 -12.74 -11.41 -7.65
CA GLU A 181 -13.36 -12.74 -7.59
C GLU A 181 -12.65 -13.71 -6.62
N LYS A 182 -11.31 -13.58 -6.49
CA LYS A 182 -10.47 -14.58 -5.80
C LYS A 182 -9.67 -14.01 -4.64
N PHE A 183 -9.45 -12.71 -4.63
CA PHE A 183 -8.55 -12.05 -3.67
C PHE A 183 -9.29 -11.02 -2.83
N THR A 184 -10.61 -11.16 -2.69
CA THR A 184 -11.49 -10.23 -1.98
C THR A 184 -10.99 -9.91 -0.57
N ASP A 185 -10.55 -10.93 0.20
CA ASP A 185 -9.98 -10.73 1.55
C ASP A 185 -8.73 -9.86 1.55
N LEU A 186 -7.83 -10.07 0.58
CA LEU A 186 -6.60 -9.29 0.44
C LEU A 186 -6.94 -7.84 0.06
N VAL A 187 -7.82 -7.65 -0.93
CA VAL A 187 -8.22 -6.32 -1.38
C VAL A 187 -8.95 -5.57 -0.27
N ALA A 188 -9.84 -6.24 0.47
CA ALA A 188 -10.53 -5.66 1.62
C ALA A 188 -9.58 -5.34 2.78
N THR A 189 -8.56 -6.17 3.01
CA THR A 189 -7.50 -5.88 3.99
C THR A 189 -6.77 -4.59 3.64
N VAL A 190 -6.37 -4.42 2.37
CA VAL A 190 -5.68 -3.20 1.93
C VAL A 190 -6.61 -1.99 1.99
N ARG A 191 -7.87 -2.12 1.56
CA ARG A 191 -8.83 -1.00 1.64
C ARG A 191 -9.15 -0.59 3.07
N LEU A 192 -9.28 -1.53 3.99
CA LEU A 192 -9.52 -1.19 5.39
C LEU A 192 -8.31 -0.45 5.99
N ALA A 193 -7.09 -0.88 5.65
CA ALA A 193 -5.88 -0.19 6.07
C ALA A 193 -5.80 1.23 5.51
N ASP A 194 -6.13 1.40 4.22
CA ASP A 194 -6.19 2.67 3.52
C ASP A 194 -7.16 3.64 4.23
N LEU A 195 -8.42 3.24 4.41
CA LEU A 195 -9.43 3.99 5.17
C LEU A 195 -8.95 4.40 6.58
N LEU A 196 -8.28 3.50 7.31
CA LEU A 196 -7.74 3.80 8.64
C LEU A 196 -6.64 4.86 8.59
N THR A 197 -5.75 4.79 7.59
CA THR A 197 -4.70 5.80 7.43
C THR A 197 -5.26 7.18 7.06
N GLU A 198 -6.31 7.22 6.25
CA GLU A 198 -7.04 8.44 5.94
C GLU A 198 -7.65 9.06 7.21
N LEU A 199 -8.28 8.23 8.07
CA LEU A 199 -8.85 8.65 9.36
C LEU A 199 -7.79 9.17 10.35
N TRP A 200 -6.54 8.70 10.25
CA TRP A 200 -5.42 9.17 11.07
C TRP A 200 -4.63 10.33 10.43
N ASP A 201 -5.27 11.08 9.53
CA ASP A 201 -4.71 12.29 8.89
C ASP A 201 -3.48 12.00 8.00
N ALA A 202 -3.37 10.78 7.48
CA ALA A 202 -2.38 10.38 6.48
C ALA A 202 -2.99 10.14 5.10
N GLY A 203 -4.12 10.77 4.77
CA GLY A 203 -4.70 10.70 3.43
C GLY A 203 -3.88 11.48 2.37
N PHE A 204 -4.00 11.04 1.13
CA PHE A 204 -3.53 11.59 -0.13
C PHE A 204 -4.68 11.96 -1.09
N TYR A 205 -5.54 12.90 -0.65
CA TYR A 205 -6.60 13.48 -1.47
C TYR A 205 -7.64 12.45 -1.96
N GLU A 206 -8.20 11.68 -1.05
CA GLU A 206 -9.23 10.67 -1.33
C GLU A 206 -10.64 11.25 -1.21
N GLY A 207 -10.80 12.34 -0.44
CA GLY A 207 -12.10 13.00 -0.24
C GLY A 207 -13.02 12.27 0.74
N LEU A 208 -12.47 11.44 1.64
CA LEU A 208 -13.26 10.68 2.60
C LEU A 208 -14.17 11.57 3.46
N SER A 209 -15.47 11.39 3.33
CA SER A 209 -16.46 11.85 4.32
C SER A 209 -16.61 10.76 5.37
N MET A 210 -16.41 11.09 6.66
CA MET A 210 -16.54 10.20 7.84
C MET A 210 -17.34 8.92 7.55
N ALA A 211 -16.62 7.85 7.17
CA ALA A 211 -17.24 6.56 6.95
C ALA A 211 -17.27 5.82 8.30
N GLU A 212 -18.44 5.35 8.71
CA GLU A 212 -18.51 4.33 9.76
C GLU A 212 -17.83 3.07 9.21
N LEU A 213 -16.67 2.73 9.77
CA LEU A 213 -15.85 1.60 9.29
C LEU A 213 -16.67 0.32 9.18
N SER A 214 -17.58 0.07 10.14
CA SER A 214 -18.48 -1.10 10.18
C SER A 214 -19.39 -1.21 8.96
N GLU A 215 -19.72 -0.08 8.32
CA GLU A 215 -20.61 -0.04 7.16
C GLU A 215 -19.90 -0.20 5.83
N THR A 216 -18.57 -0.16 5.82
CA THR A 216 -17.77 -0.29 4.61
C THR A 216 -17.83 -1.71 4.05
N ASP A 217 -17.79 -1.84 2.73
CA ASP A 217 -17.73 -3.14 2.05
C ASP A 217 -16.50 -3.93 2.51
N ALA A 218 -15.36 -3.26 2.71
CA ALA A 218 -14.13 -3.86 3.20
C ALA A 218 -14.34 -4.53 4.57
N TRP A 219 -14.95 -3.83 5.52
CA TRP A 219 -15.27 -4.39 6.83
C TRP A 219 -16.21 -5.59 6.74
N LYS A 220 -17.30 -5.45 5.98
CA LYS A 220 -18.31 -6.52 5.78
C LYS A 220 -17.70 -7.78 5.16
N ILE A 221 -16.79 -7.62 4.19
CA ILE A 221 -16.07 -8.73 3.56
C ILE A 221 -15.17 -9.44 4.58
N LEU A 222 -14.42 -8.68 5.38
CA LEU A 222 -13.52 -9.26 6.38
C LEU A 222 -14.29 -9.94 7.51
N LEU A 223 -15.41 -9.36 7.95
CA LEU A 223 -16.28 -9.93 8.98
C LEU A 223 -16.85 -11.30 8.57
N ASN A 224 -17.31 -11.43 7.32
CA ASN A 224 -17.85 -12.70 6.81
C ASN A 224 -16.82 -13.83 6.84
N HIS A 225 -15.55 -13.52 6.62
CA HIS A 225 -14.47 -14.52 6.58
C HIS A 225 -13.71 -14.65 7.90
N THR A 226 -13.91 -13.70 8.83
CA THR A 226 -13.32 -13.65 10.17
C THR A 226 -14.37 -13.19 11.19
N PRO A 227 -15.32 -14.05 11.59
CA PRO A 227 -16.40 -13.67 12.52
C PRO A 227 -15.90 -13.20 13.90
N GLU A 228 -14.67 -13.54 14.26
CA GLU A 228 -14.00 -13.07 15.48
C GLU A 228 -13.88 -11.53 15.52
N LEU A 229 -13.89 -10.86 14.36
CA LEU A 229 -13.96 -9.39 14.26
C LEU A 229 -15.21 -8.79 14.90
N ASP A 230 -16.32 -9.53 14.92
CA ASP A 230 -17.59 -9.05 15.50
C ASP A 230 -17.51 -8.89 17.02
N ALA A 231 -16.61 -9.65 17.64
CA ALA A 231 -16.34 -9.62 19.08
C ALA A 231 -15.16 -8.72 19.44
N MET A 232 -14.47 -8.13 18.46
CA MET A 232 -13.33 -7.24 18.71
C MET A 232 -13.81 -5.84 19.07
N ASP A 233 -13.16 -5.28 20.10
CA ASP A 233 -13.29 -3.85 20.39
C ASP A 233 -12.62 -3.06 19.26
N LEU A 234 -13.43 -2.43 18.41
CA LEU A 234 -12.99 -1.65 17.27
C LEU A 234 -12.09 -0.47 17.69
N GLU A 235 -12.38 0.15 18.84
CA GLU A 235 -11.62 1.29 19.35
C GLU A 235 -10.24 0.83 19.83
N ALA A 236 -10.18 -0.24 20.62
CA ALA A 236 -8.90 -0.83 21.02
C ALA A 236 -8.07 -1.32 19.82
N PHE A 237 -8.75 -1.95 18.84
CA PHE A 237 -8.12 -2.46 17.63
C PHE A 237 -7.50 -1.36 16.77
N THR A 238 -8.23 -0.27 16.56
CA THR A 238 -7.74 0.90 15.83
C THR A 238 -6.61 1.61 16.58
N PHE A 239 -6.68 1.72 17.91
CA PHE A 239 -5.62 2.31 18.72
C PHE A 239 -4.29 1.52 18.61
N GLU A 240 -4.34 0.19 18.65
CA GLU A 240 -3.14 -0.64 18.48
C GLU A 240 -2.51 -0.45 17.08
N LEU A 241 -3.34 -0.36 16.04
CA LEU A 241 -2.88 -0.11 14.67
C LEU A 241 -2.33 1.31 14.51
N GLU A 242 -2.87 2.31 15.21
CA GLU A 242 -2.37 3.68 15.22
C GLU A 242 -0.93 3.74 15.79
N GLN A 243 -0.61 2.89 16.76
CA GLN A 243 0.75 2.79 17.30
C GLN A 243 1.74 2.22 16.28
N ASP A 244 1.32 1.25 15.46
CA ASP A 244 2.10 0.73 14.33
C ASP A 244 2.24 1.76 13.21
N PHE A 245 1.17 2.52 12.95
CA PHE A 245 1.16 3.66 12.04
C PHE A 245 2.18 4.73 12.45
N LYS A 246 2.33 5.05 13.75
CA LYS A 246 3.38 6.00 14.21
C LYS A 246 4.80 5.55 13.88
N ASN A 247 5.03 4.25 13.65
CA ASN A 247 6.32 3.71 13.22
C ASN A 247 6.53 3.83 11.70
N SER A 248 5.55 4.28 10.92
CA SER A 248 5.63 4.40 9.46
C SER A 248 6.64 5.44 8.98
N THR A 249 6.82 6.54 9.72
CA THR A 249 7.81 7.57 9.40
C THR A 249 9.23 7.00 9.45
N LEU A 250 9.50 6.09 10.39
CA LEU A 250 10.77 5.36 10.43
C LEU A 250 10.90 4.53 9.16
N PHE A 251 9.88 3.77 8.78
CA PHE A 251 9.90 2.95 7.58
C PHE A 251 10.10 3.76 6.29
N LEU A 252 9.39 4.87 6.12
CA LEU A 252 9.54 5.76 4.98
C LEU A 252 10.99 6.27 4.87
N SER A 253 11.61 6.65 5.99
CA SER A 253 13.03 7.04 6.03
C SER A 253 13.98 5.92 5.58
N LEU A 254 13.62 4.65 5.82
CA LEU A 254 14.42 3.48 5.44
C LEU A 254 14.40 3.23 3.92
N ILE A 255 13.28 3.50 3.26
CA ILE A 255 13.08 3.19 1.82
C ILE A 255 13.34 4.38 0.89
N SER A 256 13.25 5.60 1.40
CA SER A 256 13.46 6.85 0.65
C SER A 256 14.91 7.32 0.59
N SER A 257 15.79 6.77 1.44
CA SER A 257 17.25 6.98 1.37
C SER A 257 17.96 5.95 0.50
#